data_AF-A0A2M7QJ89-F1
#
_entry.id   AF-A0A2M7QJ89-F1
#
_cell.length_a   1.000
_cell.length_b   1.000
_cell.length_c   1.000
_cell.angle_alpha   90.00
_cell.angle_beta   90.00
_cell.angle_gamma   90.00
#
_symmetry.space_group_name_H-M   'P 1'
#
loop_
_entity.id
_entity.type
_entity.pdbx_description
1 polymer ?
#
loop_
_entity_poly.entity_id
_entity_poly.type
_entity_poly.pdbx_seq_one_letter_code
_entity_poly.pdbx_strand_id
1 'polypeptide(L)'
;GIIYGYECIKHYKYVLKSVIIGFVGVIILFQIGNFIYQYTFFRPIIQSELFNENERKLAKLLINKTGSTIYLSNPFTYFLSYIFINQPNKFELEQIHKILNTQLTDFKFKNNIYKQCNVGEKKYLSLPKNTIVDSICLSDKTKLLLKTAKITDYDNIPFSDLNPLRPTNEVKFYIFN
;
A
#
# COMPACT_ATOMS: atom_id res chain seq x y z
N GLY A 1 -9.66 -40.52 -20.32
CA GLY A 1 -10.17 -39.85 -19.10
C GLY A 1 -11.61 -39.43 -19.26
N ILE A 2 -11.87 -38.26 -19.83
CA ILE A 2 -13.21 -37.65 -19.94
C ILE A 2 -14.17 -38.51 -20.79
N ILE A 3 -13.71 -39.05 -21.92
CA ILE A 3 -14.50 -39.92 -22.81
C ILE A 3 -14.92 -41.21 -22.09
N TYR A 4 -14.00 -41.83 -21.35
CA TYR A 4 -14.25 -43.05 -20.57
C TYR A 4 -15.22 -42.78 -19.39
N GLY A 5 -15.08 -41.64 -18.71
CA GLY A 5 -16.01 -41.22 -17.66
C GLY A 5 -17.43 -40.97 -18.20
N TYR A 6 -17.54 -40.38 -19.40
CA TYR A 6 -18.82 -40.17 -20.06
C TYR A 6 -19.52 -41.49 -20.42
N GLU A 7 -18.78 -42.48 -20.94
CA GLU A 7 -19.31 -43.82 -21.23
C GLU A 7 -19.79 -44.55 -19.97
N CYS A 8 -19.04 -44.50 -18.86
CA CYS A 8 -19.47 -45.06 -17.58
C CYS A 8 -20.75 -44.41 -17.05
N ILE A 9 -20.87 -43.07 -17.14
CA ILE A 9 -22.06 -42.34 -16.68
C ILE A 9 -23.29 -42.77 -17.50
N LYS A 10 -23.12 -43.06 -18.79
CA LYS A 10 -24.22 -43.45 -19.70
C LYS A 10 -24.96 -44.72 -19.27
N HIS A 11 -24.32 -45.62 -18.52
CA HIS A 11 -24.92 -46.87 -18.06
C HIS A 11 -25.75 -46.79 -16.76
N TYR A 12 -25.67 -45.67 -16.01
CA TYR A 12 -26.40 -45.54 -14.75
C TYR A 12 -27.86 -45.09 -14.91
N LYS A 13 -28.70 -45.39 -13.90
CA LYS A 13 -30.09 -44.91 -13.80
C LYS A 13 -30.12 -43.38 -13.84
N TYR A 14 -31.17 -42.83 -14.45
CA TYR A 14 -31.32 -41.39 -14.70
C TYR A 14 -31.13 -40.51 -13.44
N VAL A 15 -31.64 -40.99 -12.29
CA VAL A 15 -31.49 -40.31 -10.99
C VAL A 15 -30.02 -40.18 -10.57
N LEU A 16 -29.22 -41.25 -10.72
CA LEU A 16 -27.81 -41.24 -10.33
C LEU A 16 -26.97 -40.32 -11.26
N LYS A 17 -27.32 -40.26 -12.55
CA LYS A 17 -26.70 -39.34 -13.52
C LYS A 17 -26.90 -37.88 -13.11
N SER A 18 -28.12 -37.51 -12.72
CA SER A 18 -28.44 -36.16 -12.29
C SER A 18 -27.66 -35.76 -11.03
N VAL A 19 -27.53 -36.69 -10.06
CA VAL A 19 -26.73 -36.46 -8.84
C VAL A 19 -25.25 -36.25 -9.15
N ILE A 20 -24.66 -37.09 -10.02
CA ILE A 20 -23.24 -36.98 -10.40
C ILE A 20 -22.98 -35.67 -11.14
N ILE A 21 -23.84 -35.31 -12.11
CA ILE A 21 -23.73 -34.05 -12.87
C ILE A 21 -23.88 -32.85 -11.93
N GLY A 22 -24.84 -32.90 -11.01
CA GLY A 22 -25.04 -31.84 -10.00
C GLY A 22 -23.81 -31.66 -9.11
N PHE A 23 -23.22 -32.76 -8.62
CA PHE A 23 -22.04 -32.72 -7.77
C PHE A 23 -20.82 -32.13 -8.49
N VAL A 24 -20.58 -32.55 -9.74
CA VAL A 24 -19.51 -31.97 -10.58
C VAL A 24 -19.76 -30.49 -10.84
N GLY A 25 -21.00 -30.09 -11.09
CA GLY A 25 -21.39 -28.69 -11.26
C GLY A 25 -21.08 -27.83 -10.03
N VAL A 26 -21.39 -28.33 -8.83
CA VAL A 26 -21.08 -27.64 -7.56
C VAL A 26 -19.58 -27.47 -7.36
N ILE A 27 -18.77 -28.51 -7.65
CA ILE A 27 -17.31 -28.42 -7.56
C ILE A 27 -16.78 -27.35 -8.51
N ILE A 28 -17.26 -27.32 -9.76
CA ILE A 28 -16.83 -26.33 -10.75
C ILE A 28 -17.22 -24.92 -10.29
N LEU A 29 -18.46 -24.72 -9.81
CA LEU A 29 -18.91 -23.43 -9.29
C LEU A 29 -18.08 -22.97 -8.10
N PHE A 30 -17.72 -23.88 -7.18
CA PHE A 30 -16.86 -23.56 -6.05
C PHE A 30 -15.46 -23.12 -6.51
N GLN A 31 -14.88 -23.82 -7.49
CA GLN A 31 -13.57 -23.46 -8.05
C GLN A 31 -13.60 -22.11 -8.78
N ILE A 32 -14.66 -21.85 -9.56
CA ILE A 32 -14.85 -20.55 -10.23
C ILE A 32 -15.03 -19.44 -9.18
N GLY A 33 -15.84 -19.66 -8.16
CA GLY A 33 -16.05 -18.69 -7.08
C GLY A 33 -14.76 -18.37 -6.32
N ASN A 34 -13.97 -19.39 -5.99
CA ASN A 34 -12.66 -19.22 -5.37
C ASN A 34 -11.68 -18.48 -6.29
N PHE A 35 -11.66 -18.81 -7.59
CA PHE A 35 -10.84 -18.10 -8.57
C PHE A 35 -11.22 -16.63 -8.67
N ILE A 36 -12.52 -16.31 -8.77
CA ILE A 36 -13.01 -14.94 -8.80
C ILE A 36 -12.59 -14.22 -7.52
N TYR A 37 -12.83 -14.81 -6.34
CA TYR A 37 -12.47 -14.22 -5.05
C TYR A 37 -10.96 -13.90 -4.96
N GLN A 38 -10.11 -14.85 -5.33
CA GLN A 38 -8.66 -14.64 -5.32
C GLN A 38 -8.24 -13.58 -6.36
N TYR A 39 -8.85 -13.58 -7.55
CA TYR A 39 -8.49 -12.67 -8.62
C TYR A 39 -8.95 -11.24 -8.36
N THR A 40 -10.17 -11.04 -7.84
CA THR A 40 -10.75 -9.70 -7.63
C THR A 40 -10.39 -9.09 -6.28
N PHE A 41 -10.25 -9.89 -5.22
CA PHE A 41 -9.97 -9.35 -3.88
C PHE A 41 -8.52 -9.57 -3.46
N PHE A 42 -7.96 -10.77 -3.67
CA PHE A 42 -6.63 -11.08 -3.16
C PHE A 42 -5.49 -10.52 -4.02
N ARG A 43 -5.64 -10.55 -5.35
CA ARG A 43 -4.62 -10.06 -6.28
C ARG A 43 -4.37 -8.55 -6.17
N PRO A 44 -5.38 -7.66 -6.06
CA PRO A 44 -5.12 -6.23 -5.84
C PRO A 44 -4.43 -5.96 -4.50
N ILE A 45 -4.74 -6.74 -3.46
CA ILE A 45 -4.05 -6.66 -2.16
C ILE A 45 -2.56 -7.00 -2.33
N ILE A 46 -2.23 -8.14 -2.95
CA ILE A 46 -0.85 -8.55 -3.21
C ILE A 46 -0.12 -7.60 -4.17
N GLN A 47 -0.79 -7.15 -5.24
CA GLN A 47 -0.20 -6.20 -6.17
C GLN A 47 0.06 -4.85 -5.49
N SER A 48 -0.87 -4.35 -4.68
CA SER A 48 -0.63 -3.16 -3.86
C SER A 48 0.52 -3.34 -2.86
N GLU A 49 0.79 -4.58 -2.42
CA GLU A 49 1.93 -4.93 -1.55
C GLU A 49 3.27 -4.90 -2.31
N LEU A 50 3.31 -5.36 -3.56
CA LEU A 50 4.49 -5.34 -4.43
C LEU A 50 4.82 -3.94 -4.96
N PHE A 51 3.82 -3.11 -5.23
CA PHE A 51 4.03 -1.78 -5.79
C PHE A 51 4.41 -0.70 -4.77
N ASN A 52 4.18 -0.94 -3.47
CA ASN A 52 4.34 0.09 -2.42
C ASN A 52 5.34 -0.31 -1.31
N GLU A 53 6.46 -0.92 -1.70
CA GLU A 53 7.50 -1.34 -0.74
C GLU A 53 8.07 -0.15 0.06
N ASN A 54 8.15 1.03 -0.56
CA ASN A 54 8.68 2.24 0.06
C ASN A 54 7.72 2.82 1.11
N GLU A 55 6.42 2.82 0.80
CA GLU A 55 5.34 3.23 1.69
C GLU A 55 5.26 2.28 2.89
N ARG A 56 5.49 0.98 2.68
CA ARG A 56 5.59 -0.02 3.75
C ARG A 56 6.79 0.23 4.67
N LYS A 57 7.95 0.59 4.12
CA LYS A 57 9.13 0.93 4.92
C LYS A 57 8.94 2.24 5.67
N LEU A 58 8.33 3.24 5.04
CA LEU A 58 7.97 4.49 5.69
C LEU A 58 6.96 4.24 6.82
N ALA A 59 6.01 3.32 6.61
CA ALA A 59 5.05 2.90 7.62
C ALA A 59 5.74 2.24 8.81
N LYS A 60 6.68 1.33 8.58
CA LYS A 60 7.51 0.74 9.66
C LYS A 60 8.29 1.80 10.45
N LEU A 61 8.89 2.78 9.77
CA LEU A 61 9.63 3.85 10.47
C LEU A 61 8.71 4.71 11.36
N LEU A 62 7.53 5.06 10.86
CA LEU A 62 6.58 5.93 11.56
C LEU A 62 5.73 5.22 12.61
N ILE A 63 5.75 3.89 12.65
CA ILE A 63 5.24 3.15 13.82
C ILE A 63 6.11 3.45 15.05
N ASN A 64 7.42 3.63 14.87
CA ASN A 64 8.37 3.90 15.95
C ASN A 64 8.62 5.40 16.20
N LYS A 65 8.18 6.29 15.29
CA LYS A 65 8.34 7.76 15.39
C LYS A 65 6.98 8.44 15.32
N THR A 66 6.58 9.12 16.40
CA THR A 66 5.30 9.86 16.48
C THR A 66 5.50 11.36 16.36
N GLY A 67 4.46 12.08 15.92
CA GLY A 67 4.47 13.55 15.87
C GLY A 67 5.08 14.16 14.61
N SER A 68 5.15 13.40 13.51
CA SER A 68 5.70 13.91 12.24
C SER A 68 4.60 14.45 11.32
N THR A 69 4.92 15.50 10.56
CA THR A 69 4.07 15.97 9.45
C THR A 69 4.56 15.33 8.16
N ILE A 70 3.67 14.67 7.43
CA ILE A 70 4.03 13.81 6.31
C ILE A 70 3.29 14.30 5.07
N TYR A 71 4.06 14.71 4.06
CA TYR A 71 3.58 15.14 2.76
C TYR A 71 3.77 14.02 1.75
N LEU A 72 2.66 13.52 1.19
CA LEU A 72 2.65 12.39 0.26
C LEU A 72 1.93 12.76 -1.02
N SER A 73 2.38 12.18 -2.14
CA SER A 73 1.62 12.23 -3.40
C SER A 73 0.26 11.56 -3.27
N ASN A 74 0.23 10.40 -2.59
CA ASN A 74 -0.99 9.68 -2.23
C ASN A 74 -0.97 9.25 -0.75
N PRO A 75 -1.57 10.06 0.15
CA PRO A 75 -1.67 9.75 1.58
C PRO A 75 -2.44 8.45 1.89
N PHE A 76 -3.40 8.09 1.05
CA PHE A 76 -4.26 6.93 1.25
C PHE A 76 -3.51 5.61 1.08
N THR A 77 -2.69 5.49 0.05
CA THR A 77 -1.86 4.29 -0.20
C THR A 77 -0.90 4.00 0.95
N TYR A 78 -0.31 5.07 1.50
CA TYR A 78 0.52 4.96 2.68
C TYR A 78 -0.30 4.51 3.90
N PHE A 79 -1.48 5.11 4.11
CA PHE A 79 -2.33 4.80 5.26
C PHE A 79 -2.78 3.34 5.27
N LEU A 80 -3.14 2.78 4.11
CA LEU A 80 -3.41 1.35 3.95
C LEU A 80 -2.20 0.49 4.34
N SER A 81 -1.01 0.87 3.86
CA SER A 81 0.25 0.19 4.21
C SER A 81 0.52 0.23 5.72
N TYR A 82 0.21 1.35 6.38
CA TYR A 82 0.34 1.52 7.82
C TYR A 82 -0.62 0.62 8.60
N ILE A 83 -1.91 0.62 8.24
CA ILE A 83 -2.95 -0.21 8.88
C ILE A 83 -2.57 -1.68 8.81
N PHE A 84 -2.10 -2.12 7.65
CA PHE A 84 -1.72 -3.50 7.42
C PHE A 84 -0.57 -3.96 8.33
N ILE A 85 0.44 -3.10 8.56
CA ILE A 85 1.61 -3.44 9.37
C ILE A 85 1.30 -3.35 10.86
N ASN A 86 0.59 -2.31 11.30
CA ASN A 86 0.43 -2.00 12.72
C ASN A 86 -0.71 -2.77 13.40
N GLN A 87 -1.54 -3.51 12.63
CA GLN A 87 -2.67 -4.31 13.13
C GLN A 87 -3.51 -3.57 14.20
N PRO A 88 -4.32 -2.58 13.80
CA PRO A 88 -4.95 -1.63 14.72
C PRO A 88 -5.94 -2.29 15.70
N ASN A 89 -5.98 -1.75 16.93
CA ASN A 89 -6.94 -2.15 17.97
C ASN A 89 -8.38 -1.75 17.61
N LYS A 90 -9.39 -2.35 18.28
CA LYS A 90 -10.83 -2.06 18.02
C LYS A 90 -11.19 -0.56 18.01
N PHE A 91 -10.62 0.23 18.93
CA PHE A 91 -10.85 1.69 18.99
C PHE A 91 -10.29 2.44 17.77
N GLU A 92 -9.23 1.93 17.17
CA GLU A 92 -8.59 2.53 16.01
C GLU A 92 -9.35 2.19 14.73
N LEU A 93 -10.05 1.05 14.69
CA LEU A 93 -10.86 0.62 13.54
C LEU A 93 -12.00 1.60 13.21
N GLU A 94 -12.61 2.24 14.22
CA GLU A 94 -13.66 3.24 13.99
C GLU A 94 -13.10 4.52 13.35
N GLN A 95 -11.95 5.00 13.83
CA GLN A 95 -11.28 6.16 13.25
C GLN A 95 -10.79 5.87 11.83
N ILE A 96 -10.26 4.66 11.61
CA ILE A 96 -9.85 4.18 10.29
C ILE A 96 -11.05 4.13 9.35
N HIS A 97 -12.19 3.58 9.75
CA HIS A 97 -13.40 3.55 8.92
C HIS A 97 -13.84 4.94 8.48
N LYS A 98 -13.82 5.91 9.40
CA LYS A 98 -14.17 7.30 9.09
C LYS A 98 -13.23 7.90 8.04
N ILE A 99 -11.91 7.68 8.18
CA ILE A 99 -10.90 8.17 7.23
C ILE A 99 -11.02 7.47 5.87
N LEU A 100 -11.23 6.15 5.85
CA LEU A 100 -11.36 5.37 4.62
C LEU A 100 -12.61 5.75 3.83
N ASN A 101 -13.75 5.95 4.49
CA ASN A 101 -15.02 6.30 3.83
C ASN A 101 -15.02 7.72 3.24
N THR A 102 -14.22 8.62 3.81
CA THR A 102 -14.16 10.02 3.38
C THR A 102 -13.06 10.28 2.35
N GLN A 103 -12.13 9.34 2.14
CA GLN A 103 -10.96 9.48 1.25
C GLN A 103 -10.25 10.83 1.44
N LEU A 104 -10.12 11.27 2.71
CA LEU A 104 -9.55 12.57 3.02
C LEU A 104 -8.11 12.65 2.52
N THR A 105 -7.84 13.70 1.77
CA THR A 105 -6.51 14.05 1.27
C THR A 105 -5.61 14.54 2.39
N ASP A 106 -6.19 15.18 3.41
CA ASP A 106 -5.51 15.65 4.60
C ASP A 106 -6.19 15.09 5.87
N PHE A 107 -5.44 14.39 6.73
CA PHE A 107 -5.99 13.81 7.95
C PHE A 107 -4.94 13.63 9.05
N LYS A 108 -5.39 13.44 10.29
CA LYS A 108 -4.52 13.17 11.44
C LYS A 108 -4.80 11.78 11.99
N PHE A 109 -3.76 11.02 12.28
CA PHE A 109 -3.87 9.70 12.88
C PHE A 109 -2.69 9.43 13.82
N LYS A 110 -2.95 8.97 15.06
CA LYS A 110 -1.93 8.68 16.10
C LYS A 110 -0.80 9.72 16.18
N ASN A 111 -1.17 10.99 16.29
CA ASN A 111 -0.27 12.16 16.35
C ASN A 111 0.51 12.52 15.08
N ASN A 112 0.43 11.73 14.02
CA ASN A 112 0.98 12.10 12.72
C ASN A 112 -0.04 12.87 11.89
N ILE A 113 0.42 13.89 11.18
CA ILE A 113 -0.41 14.70 10.29
C ILE A 113 -0.07 14.33 8.86
N TYR A 114 -1.02 13.77 8.13
CA TYR A 114 -0.91 13.40 6.73
C TYR A 114 -1.50 14.51 5.89
N LYS A 115 -0.73 14.98 4.91
CA LYS A 115 -1.16 15.99 3.96
C LYS A 115 -0.86 15.54 2.55
N GLN A 116 -1.82 15.72 1.66
CA GLN A 116 -1.55 15.58 0.24
C GLN A 116 -0.66 16.73 -0.19
N CYS A 117 0.33 16.43 -1.03
CA CYS A 117 1.10 17.48 -1.65
C CYS A 117 0.50 17.88 -2.99
N ASN A 118 0.35 19.19 -3.20
CA ASN A 118 0.17 19.75 -4.53
C ASN A 118 1.55 19.74 -5.21
N VAL A 119 1.63 19.09 -6.37
CA VAL A 119 2.88 18.89 -7.11
C VAL A 119 3.55 20.24 -7.38
N GLY A 120 4.71 20.50 -6.76
CA GLY A 120 5.63 21.56 -7.20
C GLY A 120 5.90 22.76 -6.27
N GLU A 121 5.24 22.93 -5.11
CA GLU A 121 5.26 24.25 -4.44
C GLU A 121 5.95 24.35 -3.06
N LYS A 122 6.38 23.25 -2.43
CA LYS A 122 6.93 23.37 -1.07
C LYS A 122 8.38 23.83 -1.06
N LYS A 123 8.59 25.05 -0.54
CA LYS A 123 9.92 25.57 -0.21
C LYS A 123 10.49 24.79 0.98
N TYR A 124 11.56 24.05 0.72
CA TYR A 124 12.34 23.30 1.72
C TYR A 124 12.64 24.12 2.98
N LEU A 125 13.08 25.37 2.82
CA LEU A 125 13.50 26.26 3.92
C LEU A 125 12.38 26.64 4.91
N SER A 126 11.12 26.43 4.54
CA SER A 126 9.96 26.77 5.37
C SER A 126 9.35 25.58 6.11
N LEU A 127 9.90 24.38 5.90
CA LEU A 127 9.36 23.17 6.50
C LEU A 127 9.79 23.07 7.96
N PRO A 128 8.86 22.77 8.89
CA PRO A 128 9.21 22.54 10.27
C PRO A 128 10.06 21.27 10.44
N LYS A 129 10.84 21.22 11.51
CA LYS A 129 11.54 20.02 11.96
C LYS A 129 10.56 18.85 12.15
N ASN A 130 11.01 17.62 11.94
CA ASN A 130 10.19 16.39 11.88
C ASN A 130 9.14 16.39 10.76
N THR A 131 9.51 16.87 9.57
CA THR A 131 8.67 16.79 8.37
C THR A 131 9.21 15.73 7.41
N ILE A 132 8.32 14.88 6.90
CA ILE A 132 8.64 13.91 5.84
C ILE A 132 7.96 14.36 4.56
N VAL A 133 8.67 14.37 3.44
CA VAL A 133 8.16 14.81 2.13
C VAL A 133 8.53 13.80 1.07
N ASP A 134 7.53 13.28 0.36
CA ASP A 134 7.71 12.49 -0.85
C ASP A 134 8.43 13.32 -1.94
N SER A 135 9.38 12.70 -2.63
CA SER A 135 10.22 13.37 -3.62
C SER A 135 9.44 13.97 -4.78
N ILE A 136 8.27 13.40 -5.10
CA ILE A 136 7.34 13.91 -6.11
C ILE A 136 6.80 15.30 -5.71
N CYS A 137 6.70 15.57 -4.40
CA CYS A 137 6.18 16.83 -3.87
C CYS A 137 7.16 18.01 -3.99
N LEU A 138 8.43 17.74 -4.32
CA LEU A 138 9.46 18.77 -4.46
C LEU A 138 9.65 19.15 -5.93
N SER A 139 9.76 20.46 -6.20
CA SER A 139 10.16 20.95 -7.52
C SER A 139 11.62 20.61 -7.83
N ASP A 140 11.96 20.53 -9.12
CA ASP A 140 13.32 20.16 -9.54
C ASP A 140 14.36 21.18 -9.08
N LYS A 141 13.99 22.46 -8.99
CA LYS A 141 14.83 23.50 -8.37
C LYS A 141 15.14 23.15 -6.91
N THR A 142 14.15 22.71 -6.14
CA THR A 142 14.34 22.32 -4.73
C THR A 142 15.17 21.05 -4.61
N LYS A 143 14.93 20.06 -5.48
CA LYS A 143 15.75 18.84 -5.55
C LYS A 143 17.21 19.17 -5.87
N LEU A 144 17.46 20.09 -6.79
CA LEU A 144 18.81 20.52 -7.17
C LEU A 144 19.50 21.23 -6.00
N LEU A 145 18.81 22.14 -5.31
CA LEU A 145 19.33 22.80 -4.11
C LEU A 145 19.68 21.80 -3.00
N LEU A 146 18.84 20.79 -2.77
CA LEU A 146 19.10 19.73 -1.80
C LEU A 146 20.29 18.85 -2.20
N LYS A 147 20.45 18.56 -3.50
CA LYS A 147 21.61 17.83 -4.03
C LYS A 147 22.90 18.63 -3.88
N THR A 148 22.87 19.94 -4.13
CA THR A 148 24.06 20.81 -3.99
C THR A 148 24.40 21.08 -2.52
N ALA A 149 23.40 21.17 -1.64
CA ALA A 149 23.62 21.36 -0.21
C ALA A 149 24.28 20.14 0.48
N LYS A 150 24.14 18.94 -0.09
CA LYS A 150 24.76 17.69 0.41
C LYS A 150 26.30 17.66 0.37
N ILE A 151 26.99 18.72 -0.07
CA ILE A 151 28.46 18.72 -0.22
C ILE A 151 29.20 19.46 0.90
N THR A 152 28.56 20.25 1.78
CA THR A 152 29.37 21.12 2.67
C THR A 152 29.11 21.11 4.17
N ASP A 153 28.03 20.53 4.73
CA ASP A 153 27.91 20.31 6.19
C ASP A 153 26.54 19.68 6.54
N TYR A 154 26.40 18.36 6.38
CA TYR A 154 25.11 17.67 6.58
C TYR A 154 25.25 16.36 7.36
N ASP A 155 25.84 16.41 8.55
CA ASP A 155 25.95 15.23 9.42
C ASP A 155 24.64 14.83 10.12
N ASN A 156 23.49 15.49 9.93
CA ASN A 156 22.26 15.14 10.68
C ASN A 156 20.91 15.34 9.95
N ILE A 157 20.85 15.26 8.62
CA ILE A 157 19.56 15.09 7.92
C ILE A 157 19.51 13.68 7.34
N PRO A 158 18.68 12.76 7.86
CA PRO A 158 18.59 11.41 7.32
C PRO A 158 17.80 11.47 6.01
N PHE A 159 18.47 11.83 4.92
CA PHE A 159 18.01 11.52 3.58
C PHE A 159 18.14 10.01 3.39
N SER A 160 17.14 9.25 3.84
CA SER A 160 17.15 7.81 3.68
C SER A 160 16.47 7.46 2.36
N ASP A 161 17.25 6.92 1.41
CA ASP A 161 16.67 5.85 0.60
C ASP A 161 16.20 4.80 1.60
N LEU A 162 14.92 4.46 1.58
CA LEU A 162 14.39 3.45 2.49
C LEU A 162 14.90 2.05 2.10
N ASN A 163 15.55 1.90 0.95
CA ASN A 163 16.09 0.65 0.45
C ASN A 163 17.64 0.61 0.49
N PRO A 164 18.27 0.28 1.63
CA PRO A 164 19.73 0.19 1.70
C PRO A 164 20.32 -0.97 0.87
N LEU A 165 19.49 -1.95 0.48
CA LEU A 165 19.91 -3.18 -0.23
C LEU A 165 19.86 -3.06 -1.76
N ARG A 166 19.26 -1.99 -2.28
CA ARG A 166 19.34 -1.62 -3.70
C ARG A 166 19.52 -0.10 -3.74
N PRO A 167 20.74 0.41 -3.90
CA PRO A 167 20.94 1.82 -4.15
C PRO A 167 20.31 2.15 -5.50
N THR A 168 19.04 2.55 -5.46
CA THR A 168 18.45 3.26 -6.57
C THR A 168 18.99 4.68 -6.49
N ASN A 169 19.47 5.25 -7.59
CA ASN A 169 19.89 6.66 -7.65
C ASN A 169 18.72 7.64 -7.38
N GLU A 170 17.52 7.13 -7.08
CA GLU A 170 16.27 7.85 -6.92
C GLU A 170 15.88 7.92 -5.43
N VAL A 171 16.09 9.10 -4.84
CA VAL A 171 15.56 9.40 -3.50
C VAL A 171 14.04 9.50 -3.57
N LYS A 172 13.34 8.62 -2.84
CA LYS A 172 11.86 8.58 -2.76
C LYS A 172 11.28 9.49 -1.68
N PHE A 173 11.98 9.67 -0.55
CA PHE A 173 11.52 10.52 0.55
C PHE A 173 12.63 11.44 1.08
N TYR A 174 12.23 12.61 1.55
CA TYR A 174 13.06 13.59 2.25
C TYR A 174 12.56 13.70 3.68
N ILE A 175 13.43 13.41 4.65
CA ILE A 175 13.11 13.53 6.08
C ILE A 175 13.87 14.72 6.63
N PHE A 176 13.16 15.71 7.15
CA PHE A 176 13.70 16.91 7.75
C PHE A 176 13.62 16.76 9.27
N ASN A 177 14.77 16.73 9.95
CA ASN A 177 14.88 16.61 11.41
C ASN A 177 15.21 17.95 12.06
#